data_AF-A0A5Q0TQI4-F1
#
_entry.id   AF-A0A5Q0TQI4-F1
#
_cell.length_a   1.000
_cell.length_b   1.000
_cell.length_c   1.000
_cell.angle_alpha   90.00
_cell.angle_beta   90.00
_cell.angle_gamma   90.00
#
_symmetry.space_group_name_H-M   'P 1'
#
loop_
_entity.id
_entity.type
_entity.pdbx_description
1 polymer ?
#
loop_
_entity_poly.entity_id
_entity_poly.type
_entity_poly.pdbx_seq_one_letter_code
_entity_poly.pdbx_strand_id
1 'polypeptide(L)'
;MKLDDIIKVAAEYPFKNLSENIELQDEMLSIEQLPQLLTIGGVKRIKWKYKAKILGPDLSTISTEGEENSEELIMRTPLNKTSIPWTFTRLDTNSLKKLVEYLIPCKEGTSLFNVSPWSRYYFTRNRTIELKEGEIGNGRNVEMQGNMKLVENQISINTKFLNPQFFYINPYYIESDYNSVFNTFAASLELTEAYSFVSNSLLDLKFELGKISVETNGKILVSKTKTFAESKIHRLLWDMMNDVIEIDCSPQFPLSLYRIEPSAVVPLYIKFDEKTNILQMVLENFSNNPVIATVYLSARITKIIKPNNTITTEYDRIKIPIRRWGIINLELEIKKLPDLLLKRKAI
;
A
#
# COMPACT_ATOMS: atom_id res chain seq x y z
N MET A 1 -0.35 -21.73 15.44
CA MET A 1 -0.52 -20.37 14.85
C MET A 1 -1.82 -20.40 14.04
N LYS A 2 -2.48 -19.27 13.79
CA LYS A 2 -3.67 -19.17 12.93
C LYS A 2 -3.42 -18.28 11.71
N LEU A 3 -4.29 -18.34 10.70
CA LEU A 3 -4.30 -17.44 9.55
C LEU A 3 -4.26 -15.96 10.01
N ASP A 4 -5.07 -15.61 11.02
CA ASP A 4 -5.15 -14.28 11.62
C ASP A 4 -3.81 -13.74 12.14
N ASP A 5 -2.92 -14.61 12.65
CA ASP A 5 -1.60 -14.20 13.15
C ASP A 5 -0.72 -13.64 12.01
N ILE A 6 -0.82 -14.27 10.83
CA ILE A 6 -0.09 -13.91 9.61
C ILE A 6 -0.72 -12.67 8.98
N ILE A 7 -2.04 -12.60 8.86
CA ILE A 7 -2.76 -11.40 8.37
C ILE A 7 -2.39 -10.19 9.25
N LYS A 8 -2.36 -10.38 10.57
CA LYS A 8 -1.96 -9.32 11.51
C LYS A 8 -0.50 -8.90 11.33
N VAL A 9 0.44 -9.81 11.07
CA VAL A 9 1.81 -9.44 10.69
C VAL A 9 1.86 -8.72 9.34
N ALA A 10 1.07 -9.14 8.35
CA ALA A 10 0.99 -8.49 7.06
C ALA A 10 0.44 -7.04 7.17
N ALA A 11 -0.45 -6.76 8.12
CA ALA A 11 -0.92 -5.41 8.41
C ALA A 11 0.11 -4.60 9.23
N GLU A 12 0.70 -5.20 10.27
CA GLU A 12 1.58 -4.53 11.24
C GLU A 12 3.08 -4.53 10.87
N TYR A 13 3.47 -4.94 9.66
CA TYR A 13 4.87 -4.91 9.23
C TYR A 13 5.40 -3.46 9.10
N PRO A 14 6.58 -3.11 9.64
CA PRO A 14 7.64 -3.97 10.19
C PRO A 14 7.66 -4.08 11.74
N PHE A 15 6.56 -3.76 12.42
CA PHE A 15 6.51 -3.71 13.89
C PHE A 15 6.37 -5.09 14.57
N LYS A 16 5.73 -6.06 13.90
CA LYS A 16 5.43 -7.39 14.47
C LYS A 16 6.18 -8.48 13.71
N ASN A 17 7.02 -9.23 14.44
CA ASN A 17 7.63 -10.48 13.96
C ASN A 17 6.70 -11.68 14.24
N LEU A 18 6.97 -12.80 13.56
CA LEU A 18 6.39 -14.10 13.87
C LEU A 18 7.25 -14.85 14.90
N SER A 19 6.75 -15.97 15.40
CA SER A 19 7.56 -16.93 16.15
C SER A 19 8.65 -17.51 15.24
N GLU A 20 9.88 -17.67 15.72
CA GLU A 20 10.95 -18.30 14.94
C GLU A 20 10.63 -19.75 14.51
N ASN A 21 9.73 -20.40 15.26
CA ASN A 21 9.20 -21.73 14.97
C ASN A 21 7.68 -21.63 14.79
N ILE A 22 7.15 -22.07 13.65
CA ILE A 22 5.71 -22.09 13.36
C ILE A 22 5.23 -23.47 12.92
N GLU A 23 3.91 -23.63 12.90
CA GLU A 23 3.20 -24.76 12.32
C GLU A 23 2.14 -24.21 11.36
N LEU A 24 2.13 -24.72 10.14
CA LEU A 24 1.22 -24.30 9.07
C LEU A 24 -0.06 -25.14 9.06
N GLN A 25 -1.17 -24.46 8.77
CA GLN A 25 -2.47 -25.05 8.46
C GLN A 25 -2.77 -24.79 6.98
N ASP A 26 -3.49 -25.69 6.31
CA ASP A 26 -3.71 -25.63 4.86
C ASP A 26 -4.38 -24.31 4.41
N GLU A 27 -5.22 -23.72 5.26
CA GLU A 27 -5.84 -22.40 5.07
C GLU A 27 -4.80 -21.29 4.80
N MET A 28 -3.65 -21.33 5.48
CA MET A 28 -2.56 -20.35 5.35
C MET A 28 -1.94 -20.35 3.95
N LEU A 29 -2.00 -21.48 3.25
CA LEU A 29 -1.51 -21.65 1.88
C LEU A 29 -2.42 -20.95 0.84
N SER A 30 -3.53 -20.34 1.27
CA SER A 30 -4.34 -19.43 0.44
C SER A 30 -3.72 -18.04 0.29
N ILE A 31 -2.74 -17.67 1.14
CA ILE A 31 -2.00 -16.41 0.98
C ILE A 31 -0.91 -16.60 -0.08
N GLU A 32 -1.06 -15.99 -1.27
CA GLU A 32 -0.07 -16.10 -2.35
C GLU A 32 1.34 -15.67 -1.89
N GLN A 33 1.43 -14.65 -1.04
CA GLN A 33 2.67 -14.11 -0.48
C GLN A 33 3.20 -14.80 0.79
N LEU A 34 2.68 -15.97 1.16
CA LEU A 34 3.09 -16.65 2.39
C LEU A 34 4.62 -16.81 2.53
N PRO A 35 5.38 -17.28 1.52
CA PRO A 35 6.82 -17.52 1.71
C PRO A 35 7.60 -16.22 1.95
N GLN A 36 7.17 -15.10 1.37
CA GLN A 36 7.75 -13.78 1.62
C GLN A 36 7.41 -13.31 3.04
N LEU A 37 6.14 -13.39 3.44
CA LEU A 37 5.63 -13.02 4.76
C LEU A 37 6.36 -13.73 5.91
N LEU A 38 6.58 -15.04 5.77
CA LEU A 38 7.31 -15.82 6.78
C LEU A 38 8.81 -15.45 6.82
N THR A 39 9.41 -15.17 5.65
CA THR A 39 10.81 -14.72 5.55
C THR A 39 11.02 -13.36 6.23
N ILE A 40 10.18 -12.36 5.91
CA ILE A 40 10.29 -11.01 6.51
C ILE A 40 9.87 -10.99 7.98
N GLY A 41 9.00 -11.91 8.41
CA GLY A 41 8.59 -12.11 9.80
C GLY A 41 9.62 -12.80 10.69
N GLY A 42 10.78 -13.22 10.14
CA GLY A 42 11.89 -13.80 10.90
C GLY A 42 11.76 -15.29 11.24
N VAL A 43 10.88 -16.02 10.54
CA VAL A 43 10.66 -17.46 10.80
C VAL A 43 11.87 -18.28 10.32
N LYS A 44 12.31 -19.23 11.15
CA LYS A 44 13.49 -20.09 10.89
C LYS A 44 13.11 -21.55 10.69
N ARG A 45 12.07 -22.04 11.37
CA ARG A 45 11.58 -23.43 11.28
C ARG A 45 10.07 -23.44 11.08
N ILE A 46 9.63 -24.24 10.12
CA ILE A 46 8.25 -24.25 9.63
C ILE A 46 7.81 -25.71 9.61
N LYS A 47 6.89 -26.10 10.49
CA LYS A 47 6.24 -27.41 10.44
C LYS A 47 5.01 -27.38 9.55
N TRP A 48 4.78 -28.46 8.81
CA TRP A 48 3.53 -28.75 8.10
C TRP A 48 3.39 -30.27 8.00
N LYS A 49 2.20 -30.79 7.69
CA LYS A 49 2.00 -32.24 7.52
C LYS A 49 2.96 -32.85 6.49
N TYR A 50 3.17 -32.12 5.38
CA TYR A 50 4.10 -32.52 4.33
C TYR A 50 5.45 -31.81 4.45
N LYS A 51 6.51 -32.57 4.15
CA LYS A 51 7.84 -32.07 3.81
C LYS A 51 7.79 -31.52 2.39
N ALA A 52 7.89 -30.20 2.26
CA ALA A 52 7.67 -29.50 1.00
C ALA A 52 8.53 -28.24 0.88
N LYS A 53 8.75 -27.83 -0.37
CA LYS A 53 9.35 -26.57 -0.78
C LYS A 53 8.28 -25.70 -1.40
N ILE A 54 7.95 -24.60 -0.71
CA ILE A 54 6.84 -23.72 -1.06
C ILE A 54 7.42 -22.45 -1.69
N LEU A 55 7.01 -22.16 -2.92
CA LEU A 55 7.54 -21.10 -3.76
C LEU A 55 6.57 -19.91 -3.84
N GLY A 56 7.06 -18.71 -3.51
CA GLY A 56 6.32 -17.45 -3.65
C GLY A 56 6.48 -16.82 -5.03
N PRO A 57 5.59 -15.87 -5.41
CA PRO A 57 5.57 -15.24 -6.73
C PRO A 57 6.73 -14.26 -6.98
N ASP A 58 7.32 -13.74 -5.91
CA ASP A 58 8.49 -12.85 -5.87
C ASP A 58 9.82 -13.63 -5.90
N LEU A 59 9.76 -14.96 -6.08
CA LEU A 59 10.85 -15.93 -5.93
C LEU A 59 11.36 -16.08 -4.48
N SER A 60 10.58 -15.72 -3.47
CA SER A 60 10.79 -16.21 -2.11
C SER A 60 10.56 -17.73 -2.05
N THR A 61 11.16 -18.40 -1.07
CA THR A 61 11.09 -19.86 -0.94
C THR A 61 11.26 -20.25 0.52
N ILE A 62 10.41 -21.14 0.99
CA ILE A 62 10.49 -21.77 2.31
C ILE A 62 10.50 -23.30 2.15
N SER A 63 11.06 -23.99 3.14
CA SER A 63 10.99 -25.45 3.26
C SER A 63 10.30 -25.84 4.56
N THR A 64 9.51 -26.89 4.54
CA THR A 64 8.76 -27.40 5.70
C THR A 64 9.34 -28.69 6.26
N GLU A 65 9.36 -28.80 7.58
CA GLU A 65 9.54 -30.04 8.33
C GLU A 65 8.18 -30.75 8.39
N GLY A 66 8.08 -31.95 7.82
CA GLY A 66 6.85 -32.74 7.81
C GLY A 66 7.13 -34.23 7.71
N GLU A 67 6.12 -35.05 8.07
CA GLU A 67 6.29 -36.47 8.40
C GLU A 67 5.36 -37.40 7.60
N GLU A 68 4.32 -36.88 6.92
CA GLU A 68 3.41 -37.70 6.09
C GLU A 68 4.05 -38.19 4.77
N ASN A 69 5.23 -37.68 4.38
CA ASN A 69 5.92 -38.01 3.12
C ASN A 69 7.45 -37.99 3.26
N SER A 70 8.13 -38.91 2.57
CA SER A 70 9.60 -39.04 2.55
C SER A 70 10.29 -38.10 1.55
N GLU A 71 9.75 -38.00 0.34
CA GLU A 71 10.25 -37.16 -0.75
C GLU A 71 9.84 -35.69 -0.56
N GLU A 72 10.67 -34.73 -0.98
CA GLU A 72 10.32 -33.30 -0.91
C GLU A 72 9.34 -32.93 -2.02
N LEU A 73 8.11 -32.54 -1.65
CA LEU A 73 7.14 -31.98 -2.60
C LEU A 73 7.52 -30.55 -2.99
N ILE A 74 7.20 -30.12 -4.21
CA ILE A 74 7.39 -28.73 -4.65
C ILE A 74 6.02 -28.13 -5.00
N MET A 75 5.69 -26.99 -4.41
CA MET A 75 4.40 -26.32 -4.61
C MET A 75 4.53 -24.80 -4.73
N ARG A 76 3.46 -24.15 -5.19
CA ARG A 76 3.29 -22.70 -5.22
C ARG A 76 2.06 -22.31 -4.40
N THR A 77 2.12 -21.13 -3.80
CA THR A 77 0.94 -20.43 -3.27
C THR A 77 0.33 -19.54 -4.35
N PRO A 78 -0.99 -19.24 -4.30
CA PRO A 78 -1.97 -19.76 -3.36
C PRO A 78 -2.49 -21.15 -3.79
N LEU A 79 -2.85 -22.02 -2.84
CA LEU A 79 -3.55 -23.28 -3.16
C LEU A 79 -5.01 -23.05 -3.55
N ASN A 80 -5.69 -22.16 -2.82
CA ASN A 80 -7.07 -21.77 -3.06
C ASN A 80 -7.14 -20.25 -3.21
N LYS A 81 -7.91 -19.76 -4.19
CA LYS A 81 -8.22 -18.33 -4.30
C LYS A 81 -9.36 -17.97 -3.36
N THR A 82 -9.11 -17.07 -2.42
CA THR A 82 -10.11 -16.57 -1.47
C THR A 82 -9.87 -15.09 -1.19
N SER A 83 -10.94 -14.37 -0.79
CA SER A 83 -10.81 -13.03 -0.21
C SER A 83 -10.17 -13.15 1.18
N ILE A 84 -9.03 -12.52 1.39
CA ILE A 84 -8.28 -12.52 2.64
C ILE A 84 -8.24 -11.08 3.17
N PRO A 85 -9.03 -10.73 4.21
CA PRO A 85 -9.25 -9.35 4.60
C PRO A 85 -7.96 -8.69 5.09
N TRP A 86 -7.45 -7.73 4.33
CA TRP A 86 -6.20 -7.02 4.63
C TRP A 86 -6.27 -5.55 4.21
N THR A 87 -5.57 -4.69 4.97
CA THR A 87 -5.45 -3.26 4.70
C THR A 87 -4.11 -2.72 5.22
N PHE A 88 -3.74 -1.52 4.79
CA PHE A 88 -2.54 -0.82 5.24
C PHE A 88 -2.66 -0.33 6.68
N THR A 89 -1.60 -0.48 7.47
CA THR A 89 -1.47 0.23 8.76
C THR A 89 -1.39 1.75 8.54
N ARG A 90 -1.92 2.51 9.50
CA ARG A 90 -1.82 3.97 9.52
C ARG A 90 -0.39 4.43 9.79
N LEU A 91 0.10 5.42 9.03
CA LEU A 91 1.40 6.03 9.25
C LEU A 91 1.48 6.80 10.59
N ASP A 92 2.69 6.87 11.14
CA ASP A 92 3.01 7.70 12.31
C ASP A 92 2.99 9.18 11.94
N THR A 93 1.84 9.83 12.16
CA THR A 93 1.60 11.24 11.85
C THR A 93 2.54 12.19 12.60
N ASN A 94 3.03 11.82 13.79
CA ASN A 94 3.96 12.64 14.56
C ASN A 94 5.38 12.56 13.99
N SER A 95 5.82 11.36 13.60
CA SER A 95 7.10 11.17 12.90
C SER A 95 7.12 11.87 11.54
N LEU A 96 5.98 11.86 10.82
CA LEU A 96 5.80 12.61 9.59
C LEU A 96 5.84 14.13 9.79
N LYS A 97 5.23 14.68 10.85
CA LYS A 97 5.34 16.11 11.19
C LYS A 97 6.78 16.53 11.47
N LYS A 98 7.51 15.74 12.28
CA LYS A 98 8.96 15.93 12.54
C LYS A 98 9.81 15.91 11.27
N LEU A 99 9.48 15.06 10.29
CA LEU A 99 10.16 15.03 8.99
C LEU A 99 9.96 16.34 8.20
N VAL A 100 8.75 16.92 8.23
CA VAL A 100 8.47 18.23 7.62
C VAL A 100 9.23 19.33 8.34
N GLU A 101 9.09 19.43 9.67
CA GLU A 101 9.75 20.43 10.52
C GLU A 101 11.28 20.43 10.33
N TYR A 102 11.89 19.25 10.22
CA TYR A 102 13.33 19.08 10.00
C TYR A 102 13.79 19.51 8.59
N LEU A 103 13.03 19.15 7.54
CA LEU A 103 13.44 19.41 6.15
C LEU A 103 13.04 20.78 5.63
N ILE A 104 11.89 21.31 6.03
CA ILE A 104 11.22 22.43 5.34
C ILE A 104 11.42 23.75 6.09
N PRO A 105 11.76 24.87 5.42
CA PRO A 105 11.76 26.19 6.03
C PRO A 105 10.32 26.72 6.13
N CYS A 106 9.63 26.32 7.21
CA CYS A 106 8.29 26.77 7.55
C CYS A 106 8.27 28.23 8.05
N LYS A 107 7.17 28.92 7.81
CA LYS A 107 6.67 30.06 8.60
C LYS A 107 5.49 29.60 9.45
N GLU A 108 5.07 30.45 10.40
CA GLU A 108 3.81 30.30 11.13
C GLU A 108 2.62 30.15 10.17
N GLY A 109 1.68 29.25 10.51
CA GLY A 109 0.42 29.07 9.79
C GLY A 109 0.21 27.66 9.24
N THR A 110 -1.05 27.22 9.27
CA THR A 110 -1.44 25.86 8.89
C THR A 110 -1.35 25.60 7.39
N SER A 111 -0.81 24.43 7.00
CA SER A 111 -0.95 23.82 5.68
C SER A 111 -1.57 22.43 5.77
N LEU A 112 -2.09 21.95 4.64
CA LEU A 112 -2.38 20.53 4.42
C LEU A 112 -1.10 19.82 3.97
N PHE A 113 -0.87 18.61 4.49
CA PHE A 113 0.17 17.71 4.01
C PHE A 113 -0.45 16.43 3.43
N ASN A 114 -0.22 16.22 2.12
CA ASN A 114 -0.52 14.98 1.44
C ASN A 114 0.57 13.93 1.71
N VAL A 115 0.28 12.98 2.59
CA VAL A 115 1.16 11.82 2.86
C VAL A 115 1.22 10.81 1.71
N SER A 116 0.36 10.91 0.71
CA SER A 116 0.37 10.00 -0.44
C SER A 116 1.48 10.39 -1.42
N PRO A 117 2.35 9.45 -1.86
CA PRO A 117 3.36 9.71 -2.90
C PRO A 117 2.77 9.82 -4.32
N TRP A 118 1.50 10.21 -4.42
CA TRP A 118 0.71 10.45 -5.63
C TRP A 118 -0.32 11.55 -5.36
N SER A 119 -0.82 12.19 -6.42
CA SER A 119 -1.90 13.18 -6.31
C SER A 119 -3.21 12.52 -5.82
N ARG A 120 -3.95 13.16 -4.91
CA ARG A 120 -5.25 12.67 -4.38
C ARG A 120 -6.27 13.78 -4.14
N TYR A 121 -7.51 13.37 -3.85
CA TYR A 121 -8.61 14.28 -3.50
C TYR A 121 -8.90 14.24 -2.00
N TYR A 122 -8.96 15.41 -1.38
CA TYR A 122 -9.38 15.60 0.01
C TYR A 122 -10.80 16.17 0.06
N PHE A 123 -11.68 15.48 0.79
CA PHE A 123 -13.11 15.77 0.85
C PHE A 123 -13.44 16.57 2.12
N THR A 124 -13.56 17.89 1.98
CA THR A 124 -14.09 18.76 3.05
C THR A 124 -15.60 18.92 2.90
N ARG A 125 -16.30 19.34 3.96
CA ARG A 125 -17.79 19.46 3.97
C ARG A 125 -18.38 20.25 2.80
N ASN A 126 -17.64 21.24 2.28
CA ASN A 126 -18.14 22.18 1.27
C ASN A 126 -17.29 22.20 -0.02
N ARG A 127 -16.13 21.51 -0.07
CA ARG A 127 -15.17 21.59 -1.19
C ARG A 127 -14.36 20.30 -1.34
N THR A 128 -14.04 19.94 -2.58
CA THR A 128 -12.98 18.96 -2.87
C THR A 128 -11.68 19.71 -3.17
N ILE A 129 -10.58 19.27 -2.55
CA ILE A 129 -9.24 19.82 -2.76
C ILE A 129 -8.39 18.73 -3.42
N GLU A 130 -7.85 19.01 -4.61
CA GLU A 130 -6.77 18.23 -5.21
C GLU A 130 -5.46 18.60 -4.52
N LEU A 131 -4.72 17.60 -4.03
CA LEU A 131 -3.36 17.73 -3.52
C LEU A 131 -2.43 16.89 -4.40
N LYS A 132 -1.24 17.41 -4.73
CA LYS A 132 -0.21 16.69 -5.49
C LYS A 132 0.65 15.78 -4.60
N GLU A 133 1.42 14.88 -5.20
CA GLU A 133 2.28 13.92 -4.49
C GLU A 133 3.16 14.56 -3.40
N GLY A 134 3.02 14.09 -2.15
CA GLY A 134 3.82 14.62 -1.04
C GLY A 134 3.59 16.11 -0.74
N GLU A 135 2.58 16.77 -1.33
CA GLU A 135 2.39 18.22 -1.25
C GLU A 135 2.21 18.70 0.18
N ILE A 136 3.03 19.67 0.59
CA ILE A 136 2.77 20.54 1.74
C ILE A 136 2.34 21.90 1.18
N GLY A 137 1.09 22.28 1.45
CA GLY A 137 0.49 23.47 0.85
C GLY A 137 -1.01 23.58 1.12
N ASN A 138 -1.72 24.28 0.25
CA ASN A 138 -3.17 24.47 0.35
C ASN A 138 -3.97 23.60 -0.65
N GLY A 139 -3.29 22.90 -1.57
CA GLY A 139 -3.92 22.24 -2.69
C GLY A 139 -4.68 23.18 -3.63
N ARG A 140 -5.44 22.57 -4.54
CA ARG A 140 -6.30 23.26 -5.51
C ARG A 140 -7.76 22.87 -5.28
N ASN A 141 -8.65 23.84 -5.10
CA ASN A 141 -10.09 23.58 -5.11
C ASN A 141 -10.52 23.11 -6.51
N VAL A 142 -11.27 22.00 -6.57
CA VAL A 142 -11.71 21.36 -7.83
C VAL A 142 -13.18 20.95 -7.76
N GLU A 143 -13.86 21.02 -8.91
CA GLU A 143 -15.20 20.46 -9.10
C GLU A 143 -15.08 19.00 -9.57
N MET A 144 -15.76 18.07 -8.89
CA MET A 144 -15.66 16.65 -9.22
C MET A 144 -16.59 16.27 -10.37
N GLN A 145 -16.00 15.98 -11.53
CA GLN A 145 -16.70 15.42 -12.70
C GLN A 145 -17.05 13.94 -12.50
N GLY A 146 -18.07 13.65 -11.66
CA GLY A 146 -18.91 12.43 -11.66
C GLY A 146 -18.28 11.06 -11.36
N ASN A 147 -16.97 10.88 -11.56
CA ASN A 147 -16.31 9.58 -11.63
C ASN A 147 -15.81 9.05 -10.27
N MET A 148 -15.82 9.87 -9.23
CA MET A 148 -15.55 9.44 -7.85
C MET A 148 -16.53 10.12 -6.89
N LYS A 149 -16.97 9.36 -5.87
CA LYS A 149 -17.87 9.85 -4.81
C LYS A 149 -17.63 9.10 -3.50
N LEU A 150 -17.78 9.80 -2.39
CA LEU A 150 -17.73 9.24 -1.04
C LEU A 150 -19.16 9.08 -0.51
N VAL A 151 -19.49 7.90 0.03
CA VAL A 151 -20.82 7.51 0.53
C VAL A 151 -20.65 6.82 1.88
N GLU A 152 -21.66 6.85 2.75
CA GLU A 152 -21.60 6.23 4.09
C GLU A 152 -22.47 4.96 4.17
N ASN A 153 -21.93 3.92 4.79
CA ASN A 153 -22.53 2.62 5.13
C ASN A 153 -22.97 1.72 3.95
N GLN A 154 -23.72 2.23 2.98
CA GLN A 154 -24.27 1.40 1.89
C GLN A 154 -24.35 2.12 0.55
N ILE A 155 -24.22 1.35 -0.53
CA ILE A 155 -24.52 1.83 -1.88
C ILE A 155 -25.02 0.70 -2.78
N SER A 156 -25.92 1.01 -3.71
CA SER A 156 -26.29 0.12 -4.80
C SER A 156 -26.13 0.82 -6.16
N ILE A 157 -25.69 0.06 -7.17
CA ILE A 157 -25.45 0.53 -8.54
C ILE A 157 -25.97 -0.54 -9.50
N ASN A 158 -26.71 -0.13 -10.53
CA ASN A 158 -27.10 -1.00 -11.65
C ASN A 158 -26.15 -0.75 -12.82
N THR A 159 -25.23 -1.69 -13.08
CA THR A 159 -24.30 -1.65 -14.22
C THR A 159 -24.83 -2.40 -15.44
N LYS A 160 -25.88 -3.22 -15.27
CA LYS A 160 -26.43 -4.12 -16.30
C LYS A 160 -25.43 -5.17 -16.81
N PHE A 161 -24.33 -5.39 -16.09
CA PHE A 161 -23.34 -6.41 -16.43
C PHE A 161 -23.89 -7.82 -16.19
N LEU A 162 -23.36 -8.80 -16.91
CA LEU A 162 -23.53 -10.23 -16.62
C LEU A 162 -22.14 -10.88 -16.65
N ASN A 163 -21.84 -11.71 -15.65
CA ASN A 163 -20.53 -12.34 -15.45
C ASN A 163 -19.31 -11.38 -15.60
N PRO A 164 -19.26 -10.24 -14.87
CA PRO A 164 -18.07 -9.38 -14.84
C PRO A 164 -16.91 -10.10 -14.15
N GLN A 165 -15.68 -9.66 -14.42
CA GLN A 165 -14.51 -10.07 -13.64
C GLN A 165 -14.42 -9.21 -12.37
N PHE A 166 -14.18 -9.84 -11.23
CA PHE A 166 -13.92 -9.18 -9.95
C PHE A 166 -12.42 -9.15 -9.66
N PHE A 167 -11.98 -8.08 -9.02
CA PHE A 167 -10.62 -7.85 -8.55
C PHE A 167 -10.68 -7.41 -7.09
N TYR A 168 -9.81 -7.93 -6.23
CA TYR A 168 -9.82 -7.59 -4.80
C TYR A 168 -8.43 -7.61 -4.19
N ILE A 169 -8.25 -6.87 -3.10
CA ILE A 169 -6.96 -6.78 -2.42
C ILE A 169 -6.86 -7.86 -1.35
N ASN A 170 -5.78 -8.64 -1.46
CA ASN A 170 -5.28 -9.60 -0.46
C ASN A 170 -3.92 -9.10 0.08
N PRO A 171 -3.32 -9.73 1.11
CA PRO A 171 -2.02 -9.34 1.67
C PRO A 171 -0.92 -9.15 0.60
N TYR A 172 -0.61 -7.89 0.27
CA TYR A 172 0.40 -7.47 -0.70
C TYR A 172 0.18 -7.89 -2.17
N TYR A 173 -1.05 -8.24 -2.59
CA TYR A 173 -1.36 -8.45 -4.01
C TYR A 173 -2.82 -8.13 -4.37
N ILE A 174 -3.12 -8.11 -5.67
CA ILE A 174 -4.48 -8.02 -6.19
C ILE A 174 -4.81 -9.35 -6.85
N GLU A 175 -5.84 -10.01 -6.34
CA GLU A 175 -6.39 -11.24 -6.91
C GLU A 175 -7.55 -10.92 -7.84
N SER A 176 -7.90 -11.85 -8.75
CA SER A 176 -9.10 -11.77 -9.57
C SER A 176 -9.78 -13.13 -9.77
N ASP A 177 -11.11 -13.08 -9.86
CA ASP A 177 -12.04 -14.21 -9.99
C ASP A 177 -13.38 -13.74 -10.61
N TYR A 178 -14.32 -14.65 -10.83
CA TYR A 178 -15.68 -14.36 -11.33
C TYR A 178 -16.76 -14.42 -10.25
N ASN A 179 -16.41 -14.77 -9.01
CA ASN A 179 -17.34 -14.83 -7.88
C ASN A 179 -17.46 -13.47 -7.15
N SER A 180 -18.59 -13.25 -6.47
CA SER A 180 -18.81 -12.09 -5.60
C SER A 180 -17.82 -12.05 -4.44
N VAL A 181 -17.34 -10.86 -4.08
CA VAL A 181 -16.29 -10.67 -3.07
C VAL A 181 -16.91 -10.25 -1.73
N PHE A 182 -16.76 -11.12 -0.72
CA PHE A 182 -17.17 -10.85 0.65
C PHE A 182 -15.96 -10.51 1.52
N ASN A 183 -16.20 -9.82 2.63
CA ASN A 183 -15.23 -9.56 3.69
C ASN A 183 -13.87 -9.02 3.19
N THR A 184 -13.87 -7.89 2.48
CA THR A 184 -12.65 -7.21 1.99
C THR A 184 -12.63 -5.74 2.39
N PHE A 185 -11.55 -5.02 2.12
CA PHE A 185 -11.49 -3.55 2.24
C PHE A 185 -11.56 -2.84 0.88
N ALA A 186 -11.28 -3.54 -0.22
CA ALA A 186 -11.27 -2.98 -1.56
C ALA A 186 -11.56 -4.03 -2.63
N ALA A 187 -12.61 -3.78 -3.41
CA ALA A 187 -13.00 -4.59 -4.57
C ALA A 187 -13.20 -3.69 -5.80
N SER A 188 -13.03 -4.27 -6.99
CA SER A 188 -13.44 -3.69 -8.25
C SER A 188 -14.10 -4.76 -9.10
N LEU A 189 -15.02 -4.37 -9.96
CA LEU A 189 -15.57 -5.23 -11.01
C LEU A 189 -15.47 -4.55 -12.37
N GLU A 190 -15.27 -5.34 -13.41
CA GLU A 190 -14.94 -4.87 -14.76
C GLU A 190 -15.71 -5.69 -15.81
N LEU A 191 -16.19 -5.02 -16.86
CA LEU A 191 -16.68 -5.67 -18.09
C LEU A 191 -16.53 -4.75 -19.31
N THR A 192 -17.31 -3.68 -19.39
CA THR A 192 -17.16 -2.61 -20.41
C THR A 192 -16.57 -1.32 -19.85
N GLU A 193 -16.57 -1.21 -18.52
CA GLU A 193 -16.04 -0.15 -17.68
C GLU A 193 -15.85 -0.75 -16.28
N ALA A 194 -15.06 -0.10 -15.42
CA ALA A 194 -14.75 -0.60 -14.08
C ALA A 194 -15.45 0.23 -12.98
N TYR A 195 -16.03 -0.48 -12.02
CA TYR A 195 -16.59 0.10 -10.78
C TYR A 195 -15.81 -0.43 -9.59
N SER A 196 -15.17 0.48 -8.85
CA SER A 196 -14.34 0.16 -7.70
C SER A 196 -14.96 0.70 -6.42
N PHE A 197 -14.91 -0.11 -5.36
CA PHE A 197 -15.48 0.15 -4.04
C PHE A 197 -14.38 -0.07 -3.01
N VAL A 198 -14.08 0.96 -2.24
CA VAL A 198 -12.98 0.95 -1.27
C VAL A 198 -13.50 1.55 0.03
N SER A 199 -13.26 0.87 1.15
CA SER A 199 -13.77 1.28 2.44
C SER A 199 -12.68 1.36 3.50
N ASN A 200 -12.90 2.22 4.50
CA ASN A 200 -12.10 2.25 5.72
C ASN A 200 -12.58 1.24 6.79
N SER A 201 -13.41 0.29 6.38
CA SER A 201 -13.95 -0.83 7.16
C SER A 201 -14.22 -2.00 6.22
N LEU A 202 -14.47 -3.19 6.77
CA LEU A 202 -14.80 -4.36 5.96
C LEU A 202 -16.10 -4.12 5.17
N LEU A 203 -16.11 -4.55 3.90
CA LEU A 203 -17.22 -4.45 2.97
C LEU A 203 -17.60 -5.82 2.42
N ASP A 204 -18.90 -6.01 2.23
CA ASP A 204 -19.47 -7.14 1.49
C ASP A 204 -20.05 -6.64 0.17
N LEU A 205 -19.57 -7.20 -0.95
CA LEU A 205 -20.05 -6.88 -2.30
C LEU A 205 -20.93 -8.02 -2.82
N LYS A 206 -22.24 -7.78 -2.86
CA LYS A 206 -23.24 -8.68 -3.43
C LYS A 206 -23.51 -8.27 -4.88
N PHE A 207 -23.39 -9.20 -5.82
CA PHE A 207 -23.71 -8.98 -7.24
C PHE A 207 -24.82 -9.93 -7.72
N GLU A 208 -25.89 -9.37 -8.26
CA GLU A 208 -27.05 -10.11 -8.75
C GLU A 208 -27.61 -9.42 -10.01
N LEU A 209 -27.66 -10.14 -11.14
CA LEU A 209 -28.29 -9.72 -12.40
C LEU A 209 -27.95 -8.28 -12.85
N GLY A 210 -26.68 -7.90 -12.75
CA GLY A 210 -26.20 -6.56 -13.15
C GLY A 210 -26.45 -5.45 -12.13
N LYS A 211 -27.00 -5.77 -10.96
CA LYS A 211 -27.05 -4.91 -9.78
C LYS A 211 -25.96 -5.29 -8.79
N ILE A 212 -25.30 -4.29 -8.25
CA ILE A 212 -24.34 -4.38 -7.15
C ILE A 212 -25.00 -3.79 -5.90
N SER A 213 -24.79 -4.42 -4.75
CA SER A 213 -25.01 -3.83 -3.43
C SER A 213 -23.73 -3.97 -2.62
N VAL A 214 -23.25 -2.90 -2.02
CA VAL A 214 -22.08 -2.90 -1.12
C VAL A 214 -22.52 -2.34 0.23
N GLU A 215 -22.20 -3.09 1.29
CA GLU A 215 -22.55 -2.80 2.68
C GLU A 215 -21.27 -2.76 3.53
N THR A 216 -21.17 -1.82 4.48
CA THR A 216 -20.04 -1.65 5.40
C THR A 216 -20.46 -0.83 6.63
N ASN A 217 -19.64 -0.83 7.69
CA ASN A 217 -19.84 0.02 8.89
C ASN A 217 -19.07 1.36 8.83
N GLY A 218 -18.57 1.74 7.64
CA GLY A 218 -17.72 2.91 7.44
C GLY A 218 -18.05 3.71 6.18
N LYS A 219 -17.05 4.37 5.61
CA LYS A 219 -17.17 5.17 4.39
C LYS A 219 -16.75 4.36 3.18
N ILE A 220 -17.56 4.39 2.12
CA ILE A 220 -17.26 3.79 0.81
C ILE A 220 -16.83 4.91 -0.15
N LEU A 221 -15.57 4.91 -0.57
CA LEU A 221 -15.14 5.61 -1.77
C LEU A 221 -15.48 4.74 -2.98
N VAL A 222 -16.32 5.28 -3.86
CA VAL A 222 -16.67 4.63 -5.14
C VAL A 222 -15.98 5.37 -6.27
N SER A 223 -15.30 4.62 -7.13
CA SER A 223 -14.64 5.11 -8.34
C SER A 223 -15.19 4.42 -9.58
N LYS A 224 -15.26 5.16 -10.70
CA LYS A 224 -15.66 4.68 -12.02
C LYS A 224 -14.58 5.05 -13.03
N THR A 225 -14.02 4.04 -13.69
CA THR A 225 -12.92 4.17 -14.67
C THR A 225 -13.18 3.29 -15.90
N LYS A 226 -12.36 3.39 -16.95
CA LYS A 226 -12.49 2.49 -18.13
C LYS A 226 -12.02 1.08 -17.80
N THR A 227 -10.97 0.96 -16.99
CA THR A 227 -10.42 -0.33 -16.55
C THR A 227 -10.11 -0.36 -15.06
N PHE A 228 -10.00 -1.54 -14.47
CA PHE A 228 -9.60 -1.71 -13.06
C PHE A 228 -8.19 -1.14 -12.84
N ALA A 229 -7.31 -1.26 -13.83
CA ALA A 229 -5.94 -0.75 -13.77
C ALA A 229 -5.85 0.79 -13.70
N GLU A 230 -6.83 1.51 -14.26
CA GLU A 230 -6.97 2.96 -14.09
C GLU A 230 -7.37 3.34 -12.65
N SER A 231 -8.24 2.54 -12.01
CA SER A 231 -8.76 2.83 -10.66
C SER A 231 -7.70 2.81 -9.56
N LYS A 232 -6.69 1.93 -9.70
CA LYS A 232 -5.59 1.72 -8.75
C LYS A 232 -6.08 1.53 -7.31
N ILE A 233 -7.01 0.58 -7.10
CA ILE A 233 -7.67 0.32 -5.79
C ILE A 233 -6.73 0.27 -4.58
N HIS A 234 -5.48 -0.20 -4.73
CA HIS A 234 -4.48 -0.19 -3.66
C HIS A 234 -4.13 1.22 -3.17
N ARG A 235 -4.12 2.23 -4.05
CA ARG A 235 -3.89 3.65 -3.71
C ARG A 235 -5.10 4.23 -3.00
N LEU A 236 -6.29 3.97 -3.53
CA LEU A 236 -7.53 4.40 -2.93
C LEU A 236 -7.70 3.82 -1.51
N LEU A 237 -7.31 2.56 -1.28
CA LEU A 237 -7.37 1.95 0.05
C LEU A 237 -6.34 2.57 1.00
N TRP A 238 -5.13 2.80 0.51
CA TRP A 238 -4.08 3.48 1.26
C TRP A 238 -4.50 4.90 1.65
N ASP A 239 -5.15 5.64 0.74
CA ASP A 239 -5.69 6.98 0.96
C ASP A 239 -6.85 6.97 1.99
N MET A 240 -7.69 5.93 1.98
CA MET A 240 -8.77 5.72 2.97
C MET A 240 -8.28 5.26 4.35
N MET A 241 -7.03 4.78 4.46
CA MET A 241 -6.38 4.47 5.73
C MET A 241 -5.63 5.68 6.31
N ASN A 242 -5.01 6.50 5.45
CA ASN A 242 -4.04 7.53 5.81
C ASN A 242 -4.54 8.94 5.46
N ASP A 243 -5.23 9.60 6.39
CA ASP A 243 -5.82 10.93 6.21
C ASP A 243 -4.82 12.02 5.75
N VAL A 244 -5.34 13.17 5.31
CA VAL A 244 -4.53 14.39 5.12
C VAL A 244 -4.16 14.95 6.49
N ILE A 245 -2.89 15.32 6.68
CA ILE A 245 -2.40 15.86 7.94
C ILE A 245 -2.46 17.39 7.88
N GLU A 246 -3.19 18.02 8.81
CA GLU A 246 -3.01 19.44 9.11
C GLU A 246 -1.73 19.65 9.94
N ILE A 247 -0.86 20.56 9.49
CA ILE A 247 0.43 20.86 10.13
C ILE A 247 0.62 22.38 10.23
N ASP A 248 1.15 22.86 11.37
CA ASP A 248 1.56 24.26 11.55
C ASP A 248 2.93 24.48 10.87
N CYS A 249 2.88 24.58 9.55
CA CYS A 249 4.02 24.86 8.69
C CYS A 249 3.50 25.51 7.41
N SER A 250 3.77 26.80 7.24
CA SER A 250 3.48 27.53 6.00
C SER A 250 4.77 27.65 5.18
N PRO A 251 5.01 26.78 4.16
CA PRO A 251 6.19 26.88 3.32
C PRO A 251 6.11 28.11 2.41
N GLN A 252 7.25 28.60 1.92
CA GLN A 252 7.30 29.77 1.03
C GLN A 252 6.60 29.56 -0.32
N PHE A 253 6.37 28.31 -0.70
CA PHE A 253 5.72 27.83 -1.92
C PHE A 253 5.25 26.38 -1.67
N PRO A 254 4.16 25.91 -2.31
CA PRO A 254 3.78 24.49 -2.26
C PRO A 254 4.91 23.62 -2.79
N LEU A 255 5.21 22.51 -2.10
CA LEU A 255 6.33 21.63 -2.46
C LEU A 255 6.05 20.16 -2.13
N SER A 256 6.67 19.26 -2.89
CA SER A 256 6.58 17.81 -2.66
C SER A 256 7.62 17.36 -1.63
N LEU A 257 7.20 16.84 -0.47
CA LEU A 257 8.11 16.25 0.52
C LEU A 257 8.76 14.97 -0.05
N TYR A 258 7.97 14.13 -0.71
CA TYR A 258 8.43 12.93 -1.41
C TYR A 258 7.47 12.49 -2.53
N ARG A 259 8.03 11.80 -3.53
CA ARG A 259 7.31 11.12 -4.61
C ARG A 259 7.89 9.74 -4.85
N ILE A 260 7.04 8.76 -5.21
CA ILE A 260 7.48 7.40 -5.56
C ILE A 260 6.90 7.02 -6.92
N GLU A 261 7.78 6.69 -7.85
CA GLU A 261 7.45 6.20 -9.20
C GLU A 261 8.08 4.81 -9.41
N PRO A 262 7.49 3.89 -10.20
CA PRO A 262 6.21 4.02 -10.91
C PRO A 262 5.00 3.91 -9.97
N SER A 263 3.81 4.21 -10.48
CA SER A 263 2.56 4.24 -9.69
C SER A 263 2.01 2.85 -9.28
N ALA A 264 2.86 1.83 -9.17
CA ALA A 264 2.55 0.53 -8.56
C ALA A 264 3.27 0.34 -7.22
N VAL A 265 4.27 1.18 -6.90
CA VAL A 265 5.04 1.09 -5.65
C VAL A 265 4.34 1.91 -4.55
N VAL A 266 4.07 1.27 -3.43
CA VAL A 266 3.27 1.80 -2.31
C VAL A 266 4.10 1.71 -1.01
N PRO A 267 4.15 2.77 -0.19
CA PRO A 267 4.79 2.70 1.11
C PRO A 267 3.88 1.96 2.10
N LEU A 268 4.30 0.80 2.61
CA LEU A 268 3.59 0.10 3.69
C LEU A 268 3.78 0.83 5.04
N TYR A 269 4.93 1.48 5.21
CA TYR A 269 5.31 2.19 6.43
C TYR A 269 6.37 3.26 6.11
N ILE A 270 6.33 4.36 6.87
CA ILE A 270 7.26 5.50 6.81
C ILE A 270 7.51 5.96 8.24
N LYS A 271 8.78 6.15 8.62
CA LYS A 271 9.18 6.75 9.89
C LYS A 271 10.50 7.51 9.77
N PHE A 272 10.56 8.69 10.34
CA PHE A 272 11.75 9.49 10.56
C PHE A 272 12.15 9.53 12.04
N ASP A 273 13.45 9.37 12.32
CA ASP A 273 14.06 9.65 13.62
C ASP A 273 14.95 10.90 13.53
N GLU A 274 14.55 11.95 14.24
CA GLU A 274 15.24 13.24 14.33
C GLU A 274 16.64 13.15 14.96
N LYS A 275 16.91 12.15 15.81
CA LYS A 275 18.18 12.03 16.53
C LYS A 275 19.29 11.45 15.64
N THR A 276 18.93 10.48 14.80
CA THR A 276 19.85 9.86 13.84
C THR A 276 19.76 10.49 12.45
N ASN A 277 18.70 11.26 12.16
CA ASN A 277 18.33 11.78 10.84
C ASN A 277 18.02 10.65 9.84
N ILE A 278 17.54 9.50 10.33
CA ILE A 278 17.22 8.33 9.50
C ILE A 278 15.75 8.37 9.08
N LEU A 279 15.52 8.32 7.77
CA LEU A 279 14.22 8.03 7.17
C LEU A 279 14.17 6.53 6.79
N GLN A 280 13.30 5.80 7.48
CA GLN A 280 12.96 4.41 7.21
C GLN A 280 11.65 4.36 6.41
N MET A 281 11.63 3.59 5.33
CA MET A 281 10.45 3.32 4.51
C MET A 281 10.40 1.84 4.15
N VAL A 282 9.22 1.23 4.24
CA VAL A 282 8.98 -0.10 3.65
C VAL A 282 8.15 0.11 2.39
N LEU A 283 8.63 -0.39 1.25
CA LEU A 283 8.00 -0.23 -0.05
C LEU A 283 7.58 -1.59 -0.62
N GLU A 284 6.38 -1.66 -1.19
CA GLU A 284 5.80 -2.84 -1.83
C GLU A 284 5.41 -2.52 -3.28
N ASN A 285 5.62 -3.45 -4.21
CA ASN A 285 5.33 -3.28 -5.64
C ASN A 285 4.11 -4.09 -6.11
N PHE A 286 2.91 -3.49 -6.05
CA PHE A 286 1.64 -4.06 -6.52
C PHE A 286 1.56 -4.34 -8.04
N SER A 287 2.67 -4.33 -8.77
CA SER A 287 2.77 -4.71 -10.19
C SER A 287 3.05 -6.20 -10.37
N ASN A 288 2.38 -6.80 -11.35
CA ASN A 288 2.66 -8.16 -11.83
C ASN A 288 4.06 -8.30 -12.49
N ASN A 289 4.78 -7.19 -12.67
CA ASN A 289 6.13 -7.14 -13.23
C ASN A 289 7.13 -6.54 -12.22
N PRO A 290 8.42 -6.93 -12.26
CA PRO A 290 9.48 -6.21 -11.56
C PRO A 290 9.59 -4.77 -12.07
N VAL A 291 9.99 -3.85 -11.20
CA VAL A 291 10.10 -2.40 -11.49
C VAL A 291 11.40 -1.82 -10.95
N ILE A 292 11.83 -0.69 -11.49
CA ILE A 292 12.84 0.16 -10.85
C ILE A 292 12.10 1.33 -10.22
N ALA A 293 11.94 1.28 -8.89
CA ALA A 293 11.30 2.32 -8.11
C ALA A 293 12.25 3.51 -7.93
N THR A 294 11.85 4.70 -8.36
CA THR A 294 12.55 5.95 -8.03
C THR A 294 11.82 6.65 -6.90
N VAL A 295 12.47 6.76 -5.75
CA VAL A 295 12.00 7.58 -4.62
C VAL A 295 12.69 8.94 -4.71
N TYR A 296 11.91 10.00 -4.86
CA TYR A 296 12.36 11.39 -4.83
C TYR A 296 12.05 11.99 -3.47
N LEU A 297 12.98 12.76 -2.90
CA LEU A 297 12.81 13.46 -1.63
C LEU A 297 13.06 14.97 -1.77
N SER A 298 12.47 15.77 -0.90
CA SER A 298 12.92 17.14 -0.58
C SER A 298 14.02 17.16 0.49
N ALA A 299 14.92 16.18 0.41
CA ALA A 299 16.08 16.03 1.28
C ALA A 299 17.34 15.72 0.45
N ARG A 300 18.51 16.09 0.97
CA ARG A 300 19.79 15.53 0.53
C ARG A 300 19.94 14.17 1.18
N ILE A 301 20.08 13.11 0.36
CA ILE A 301 20.49 11.79 0.85
C ILE A 301 21.99 11.85 1.16
N THR A 302 22.38 11.53 2.40
CA THR A 302 23.81 11.48 2.80
C THR A 302 24.35 10.07 2.89
N LYS A 303 23.51 9.06 3.15
CA LYS A 303 23.91 7.65 3.22
C LYS A 303 22.74 6.71 2.95
N ILE A 304 22.98 5.62 2.23
CA ILE A 304 22.09 4.45 2.21
C ILE A 304 22.50 3.54 3.38
N ILE A 305 21.54 3.21 4.25
CA ILE A 305 21.72 2.27 5.37
C ILE A 305 21.12 0.90 5.01
N LYS A 306 19.99 0.88 4.30
CA LYS A 306 19.43 -0.33 3.66
C LYS A 306 18.80 0.00 2.30
N PRO A 307 18.86 -0.90 1.31
CA PRO A 307 19.64 -2.14 1.29
C PRO A 307 21.16 -1.88 1.12
N ASN A 308 22.00 -2.85 1.48
CA ASN A 308 23.45 -2.69 1.48
C ASN A 308 24.06 -2.60 0.07
N ASN A 309 24.67 -1.45 -0.25
CA ASN A 309 25.79 -1.25 -1.19
C ASN A 309 25.64 -1.62 -2.68
N THR A 310 24.45 -1.89 -3.22
CA THR A 310 24.25 -2.13 -4.67
C THR A 310 23.45 -1.06 -5.41
N ILE A 311 22.99 -0.01 -4.72
CA ILE A 311 22.10 1.01 -5.29
C ILE A 311 22.83 2.33 -5.51
N THR A 312 22.64 2.92 -6.70
CA THR A 312 23.07 4.27 -7.02
C THR A 312 22.09 5.32 -6.48
N THR A 313 22.59 6.20 -5.62
CA THR A 313 21.90 7.44 -5.22
C THR A 313 22.34 8.62 -6.07
N GLU A 314 21.36 9.39 -6.51
CA GLU A 314 21.55 10.81 -6.86
C GLU A 314 21.35 11.66 -5.59
N TYR A 315 21.62 12.97 -5.65
CA TYR A 315 21.63 13.84 -4.45
C TYR A 315 20.28 13.90 -3.70
N ASP A 316 19.17 13.79 -4.44
CA ASP A 316 17.79 14.02 -3.97
C ASP A 316 16.83 12.84 -4.26
N ARG A 317 17.37 11.70 -4.72
CA ARG A 317 16.58 10.52 -5.12
C ARG A 317 17.40 9.23 -5.17
N ILE A 318 16.72 8.09 -5.07
CA ILE A 318 17.31 6.75 -5.09
C ILE A 318 16.53 5.83 -6.04
N LYS A 319 17.23 4.95 -6.78
CA LYS A 319 16.65 4.02 -7.76
C LYS A 319 16.78 2.56 -7.28
N ILE A 320 15.66 1.94 -6.95
CA ILE A 320 15.59 0.68 -6.22
C ILE A 320 14.94 -0.39 -7.11
N PRO A 321 15.65 -1.47 -7.49
CA PRO A 321 15.02 -2.59 -8.18
C PRO A 321 14.12 -3.36 -7.21
N ILE A 322 12.84 -3.48 -7.53
CA ILE A 322 11.84 -4.21 -6.76
C ILE A 322 11.25 -5.32 -7.65
N ARG A 323 11.12 -6.54 -7.10
CA ARG A 323 10.53 -7.67 -7.83
C ARG A 323 9.02 -7.49 -8.01
N ARG A 324 8.38 -8.32 -8.85
CA ARG A 324 6.92 -8.50 -8.83
C ARG A 324 6.49 -8.72 -7.38
N TRP A 325 5.59 -7.88 -6.88
CA TRP A 325 5.04 -7.98 -5.52
C TRP A 325 6.12 -8.22 -4.44
N GLY A 326 7.17 -7.40 -4.49
CA GLY A 326 8.35 -7.53 -3.65
C GLY A 326 8.44 -6.44 -2.58
N ILE A 327 8.50 -6.84 -1.31
CA ILE A 327 8.75 -5.90 -0.21
C ILE A 327 10.24 -5.56 -0.13
N ILE A 328 10.56 -4.28 0.07
CA ILE A 328 11.91 -3.81 0.34
C ILE A 328 11.98 -2.76 1.46
N ASN A 329 12.96 -2.96 2.35
CA ASN A 329 13.23 -2.07 3.47
C ASN A 329 14.32 -1.07 3.08
N LEU A 330 13.93 0.19 2.98
CA LEU A 330 14.75 1.33 2.63
C LEU A 330 15.07 2.13 3.90
N GLU A 331 16.34 2.34 4.20
CA GLU A 331 16.78 3.20 5.29
C GLU A 331 17.83 4.19 4.76
N LEU A 332 17.58 5.47 4.94
CA LEU A 332 18.39 6.57 4.42
C LEU A 332 18.76 7.54 5.54
N GLU A 333 20.05 7.88 5.66
CA GLU A 333 20.44 9.10 6.36
C GLU A 333 20.14 10.29 5.44
N ILE A 334 19.39 11.27 5.94
CA ILE A 334 18.93 12.43 5.16
C ILE A 334 19.23 13.74 5.89
N LYS A 335 19.44 14.82 5.13
CA LYS A 335 19.63 16.18 5.66
C LYS A 335 18.87 17.20 4.81
N LYS A 336 18.54 18.35 5.39
CA LYS A 336 17.86 19.47 4.71
C LYS A 336 18.53 19.85 3.37
N LEU A 337 17.72 20.11 2.34
CA LEU A 337 18.20 20.67 1.07
C LEU A 337 18.58 22.15 1.23
N PRO A 338 19.58 22.66 0.49
CA PRO A 338 19.74 24.09 0.27
C PRO A 338 18.51 24.69 -0.42
N ASP A 339 18.09 25.90 -0.03
CA ASP A 339 16.85 26.53 -0.53
C ASP A 339 16.77 26.64 -2.05
N LEU A 340 17.90 26.82 -2.73
CA LEU A 340 17.98 26.85 -4.21
C LEU A 340 17.62 25.51 -4.88
N LEU A 341 17.83 24.39 -4.18
CA LEU A 341 17.41 23.06 -4.62
C LEU A 341 15.99 22.74 -4.15
N LEU A 342 15.58 23.22 -2.97
CA LEU A 342 14.20 23.09 -2.51
C LEU A 342 13.22 23.87 -3.40
N LYS A 343 13.60 25.03 -3.94
CA LYS A 343 12.83 25.76 -4.96
C LYS A 343 12.61 24.98 -6.26
N ARG A 344 13.41 23.93 -6.54
CA ARG A 344 13.19 23.00 -7.67
C ARG A 344 12.26 21.84 -7.33
N LYS A 345 11.71 21.81 -6.11
CA LYS A 345 10.71 20.85 -5.60
C LYS A 345 9.32 21.51 -5.44
N ALA A 346 9.20 22.77 -5.86
CA ALA A 346 7.94 23.49 -5.92
C ALA A 346 6.96 22.83 -6.90
N ILE A 347 5.66 23.02 -6.67
CA ILE A 347 4.55 22.45 -7.44
C ILE A 347 3.70 23.58 -8.04
#